data_AF-A0A5N9G1A7-F1
#
_entry.id   AF-A0A5N9G1A7-F1
#
_cell.length_a   1.000
_cell.length_b   1.000
_cell.length_c   1.000
_cell.angle_alpha   90.00
_cell.angle_beta   90.00
_cell.angle_gamma   90.00
#
_symmetry.space_group_name_H-M   'P 1'
#
loop_
_entity.id
_entity.type
_entity.pdbx_description
1 polymer ?
#
loop_
_entity_poly.entity_id
_entity_poly.type
_entity_poly.pdbx_seq_one_letter_code
_entity_poly.pdbx_strand_id
1 'polypeptide(L)' 'MEQIVDLIDKAVRNGTKINPAGAFHSMGGQQLIEKGVIINSNSFQKIDHLDPISKSMKLGSGVTWPQVTE' A
#
# COMPACT_ATOMS: atom_id res chain seq x y z
N MET A 1 -1.36 8.55 -7.99
CA MET A 1 0.08 8.30 -7.76
C MET A 1 0.80 9.60 -7.42
N GLU A 2 0.61 10.67 -8.20
CA GLU A 2 1.21 11.99 -7.97
C GLU A 2 1.04 12.52 -6.53
N GLN A 3 -0.14 12.35 -5.93
CA GLN A 3 -0.39 12.76 -4.54
C GLN A 3 0.46 12.03 -3.51
N ILE A 4 0.78 10.73 -3.73
CA ILE A 4 1.66 9.96 -2.83
C ILE A 4 3.10 10.43 -2.98
N VAL A 5 3.54 10.70 -4.21
CA VAL A 5 4.89 11.21 -4.49
C VAL A 5 5.09 12.56 -3.79
N ASP A 6 4.16 13.50 -3.98
CA ASP A 6 4.19 14.81 -3.32
C ASP A 6 4.15 14.70 -1.80
N LEU A 7 3.34 13.79 -1.25
CA LEU A 7 3.30 13.51 0.20
C LEU A 7 4.66 13.01 0.71
N ILE A 8 5.29 12.07 0.02
CA ILE A 8 6.60 11.52 0.39
C ILE A 8 7.67 12.62 0.31
N ASP A 9 7.68 13.42 -0.74
CA ASP A 9 8.62 14.52 -0.91
C ASP A 9 8.50 15.55 0.22
N LYS A 10 7.28 15.96 0.56
CA LYS A 10 7.02 16.87 1.68
C LYS A 10 7.46 16.27 3.01
N ALA A 11 7.20 14.98 3.23
CA ALA A 11 7.57 14.31 4.46
C ALA A 11 9.09 14.22 4.64
N VAL A 12 9.83 13.92 3.58
CA VAL A 12 11.31 13.93 3.58
C VAL A 12 11.84 15.32 3.95
N ARG A 13 11.31 16.37 3.33
CA ARG A 13 11.73 17.76 3.60
C ARG A 13 11.44 18.20 5.03
N ASN A 14 10.32 17.76 5.59
CA ASN A 14 9.83 18.20 6.91
C ASN A 14 10.22 17.24 8.05
N GLY A 15 10.93 16.14 7.77
CA GLY A 15 11.22 15.10 8.76
C GLY A 15 9.97 14.36 9.28
N THR A 16 8.86 14.40 8.53
CA THR A 16 7.63 13.69 8.91
C THR A 16 7.79 12.21 8.64
N LYS A 17 7.47 11.37 9.62
CA LYS A 17 7.54 9.92 9.43
C LYS A 17 6.35 9.43 8.62
N ILE A 18 6.58 8.51 7.69
CA ILE A 18 5.55 7.84 6.90
C ILE A 18 5.59 6.34 7.18
N ASN A 19 4.43 5.71 7.30
CA ASN A 19 4.31 4.27 7.40
C ASN A 19 3.25 3.73 6.40
N PRO A 20 3.59 2.81 5.48
CA PRO A 20 2.57 2.14 4.68
C PRO A 20 1.77 1.14 5.54
N ALA A 21 0.46 1.07 5.31
CA ALA A 21 -0.42 0.11 5.98
C ALA A 21 -1.34 -0.58 4.96
N GLY A 22 -1.33 -1.92 4.97
CA GLY A 22 -2.31 -2.75 4.25
C GLY A 22 -3.55 -3.04 5.09
N ALA A 23 -4.02 -4.29 5.07
CA ALA A 23 -5.27 -4.73 5.69
C ALA A 23 -5.32 -4.72 7.25
N PHE A 24 -4.40 -4.02 7.93
CA PHE A 24 -4.32 -3.95 9.40
C PHE A 24 -4.34 -5.31 10.15
N HIS A 25 -3.76 -6.36 9.56
CA HIS A 25 -3.69 -7.69 10.21
C HIS A 25 -2.47 -7.86 11.13
N SER A 26 -1.53 -6.92 11.17
CA SER A 26 -0.36 -7.02 12.03
C SER A 26 -0.71 -6.65 13.48
N MET A 27 -0.54 -7.61 14.40
CA MET A 27 -0.95 -7.46 15.81
C MET A 27 0.02 -6.65 16.68
N GLY A 28 1.24 -6.40 16.21
CA GLY A 28 2.30 -5.73 16.97
C GLY A 28 2.43 -4.24 16.70
N GLY A 29 1.42 -3.61 16.08
CA GLY A 29 1.45 -2.18 15.76
C GLY A 29 2.43 -1.79 14.66
N GLN A 30 2.98 -2.74 13.90
CA GLN A 30 3.93 -2.46 12.80
C GLN A 30 3.36 -1.52 11.72
N GLN A 31 2.02 -1.46 11.61
CA GLN A 31 1.30 -0.62 10.67
C GLN A 31 0.94 0.76 11.27
N LEU A 32 1.24 0.99 12.54
CA LEU A 32 0.95 2.22 13.27
C LEU A 32 2.23 3.03 13.42
N ILE A 33 2.07 4.35 13.45
CA ILE A 33 3.16 5.28 13.72
C ILE A 33 2.67 6.45 14.55
N GLU A 34 3.38 6.74 15.63
CA GLU A 34 3.08 7.90 16.46
C GLU A 34 3.55 9.18 15.75
N LYS A 35 2.69 10.21 15.68
CA LYS A 35 3.01 11.53 15.10
C LYS A 35 3.60 11.43 13.69
N GLY A 36 2.98 10.63 12.84
CA GLY A 36 3.34 10.46 11.43
C GLY A 36 2.12 10.29 10.54
N VAL A 37 2.37 10.04 9.26
CA VAL A 37 1.33 9.80 8.27
C VAL A 37 1.29 8.30 7.94
N ILE A 38 0.08 7.73 7.96
CA ILE A 38 -0.15 6.37 7.50
C ILE A 38 -0.65 6.43 6.06
N ILE A 39 0.02 5.73 5.15
CA ILE A 39 -0.45 5.54 3.77
C ILE A 39 -1.20 4.22 3.71
N ASN A 40 -2.54 4.30 3.73
CA ASN A 40 -3.40 3.13 3.61
C ASN A 40 -3.46 2.65 2.16
N SER A 41 -3.14 1.38 1.91
CA SER A 41 -3.14 0.81 0.56
C SER A 41 -4.52 0.43 0.02
N ASN A 42 -5.59 0.50 0.82
CA ASN A 42 -6.96 0.09 0.42
C ASN A 42 -7.46 0.77 -0.86
N SER A 43 -6.99 1.97 -1.20
CA SER A 43 -7.36 2.64 -2.45
C SER A 43 -6.67 2.06 -3.71
N PHE A 44 -5.73 1.12 -3.56
CA PHE A 44 -4.96 0.49 -4.64
C PHE A 44 -5.37 -0.97 -4.86
N GLN A 45 -6.66 -1.23 -5.03
CA GLN A 45 -7.23 -2.58 -5.18
C GLN A 45 -7.46 -3.02 -6.63
N LYS A 46 -6.85 -2.35 -7.61
CA LYS A 46 -7.00 -2.73 -9.02
C LYS A 46 -6.21 -4.00 -9.33
N ILE A 47 -6.88 -5.03 -9.85
CA ILE A 47 -6.23 -6.16 -10.54
C ILE A 47 -6.14 -5.78 -12.02
N ASP A 48 -4.93 -5.72 -12.57
CA ASP A 48 -4.67 -5.15 -13.91
C ASP A 48 -4.57 -6.24 -14.98
N HIS A 49 -3.73 -7.26 -14.76
CA HIS A 49 -3.48 -8.31 -15.75
C HIS A 49 -2.98 -9.61 -15.10
N LEU A 50 -3.46 -10.76 -15.59
CA LEU A 50 -2.92 -12.09 -15.34
C LEU A 50 -2.29 -12.62 -16.62
N ASP A 51 -1.02 -12.97 -16.56
CA ASP A 51 -0.31 -13.68 -17.62
C ASP A 51 -0.35 -15.19 -17.30
N PRO A 52 -1.13 -16.00 -18.06
CA PRO A 52 -1.27 -17.42 -17.80
C PRO A 52 -0.04 -18.24 -18.21
N ILE A 53 0.83 -17.70 -19.09
CA ILE A 53 2.03 -18.37 -19.56
C ILE A 53 3.12 -18.24 -18.49
N SER A 54 3.39 -17.00 -18.05
CA SER A 54 4.39 -16.76 -16.99
C SER A 54 3.87 -17.05 -15.58
N LYS A 55 2.56 -17.26 -15.42
CA LYS A 55 1.86 -17.41 -14.13
C LYS A 55 2.09 -16.21 -13.21
N SER A 56 2.13 -15.01 -13.80
CA SER A 56 2.35 -13.77 -13.07
C SER A 56 1.13 -12.87 -13.13
N MET A 57 0.92 -12.06 -12.09
CA MET A 57 -0.19 -11.13 -12.00
C MET A 57 0.31 -9.73 -11.66
N LYS A 58 -0.22 -8.72 -12.36
CA LYS A 58 -0.04 -7.32 -12.04
C LYS A 58 -1.29 -6.83 -11.30
N LEU A 59 -1.09 -6.38 -10.06
CA LEU A 59 -2.13 -5.93 -9.16
C LEU A 59 -1.64 -4.77 -8.30
N GLY A 60 -2.56 -4.00 -7.75
CA GLY A 60 -2.25 -2.92 -6.82
C GLY A 60 -1.93 -3.45 -5.41
N SER A 61 -1.15 -2.68 -4.65
CA SER A 61 -0.67 -3.06 -3.31
C SER A 61 -1.76 -3.17 -2.23
N GLY A 62 -3.00 -2.78 -2.55
CA GLY A 62 -4.17 -2.93 -1.69
C GLY A 62 -4.97 -4.21 -1.91
N VAL A 63 -4.67 -4.95 -2.98
CA VAL A 63 -5.37 -6.20 -3.29
C VAL A 63 -5.05 -7.26 -2.23
N THR A 64 -6.08 -7.91 -1.74
CA THR A 64 -6.01 -8.96 -0.72
C THR A 64 -6.10 -10.34 -1.36
N TRP A 65 -5.61 -11.37 -0.67
CA TRP A 65 -5.67 -12.75 -1.17
C TRP A 65 -7.07 -13.23 -1.55
N PRO A 66 -8.13 -12.99 -0.76
CA PRO A 66 -9.49 -13.37 -1.16
C PRO A 66 -9.87 -12.80 -2.53
N GLN A 67 -9.53 -11.53 -2.81
CA GLN A 67 -9.81 -10.89 -4.10
C GLN A 67 -9.01 -11.49 -5.28
N VAL A 68 -7.91 -12.19 -5.02
CA VAL A 68 -7.11 -12.86 -6.06
C VAL A 68 -7.67 -14.24 -6.37
N THR A 69 -8.28 -14.90 -5.38
CA THR A 69 -8.71 -16.30 -5.47
C THR A 69 -10.21 -16.46 -5.75
N GLU A 70 -11.03 -15.45 -5.46
CA GLU A 70 -12.47 -15.38 -5.75
C GLU A 70 -12.75 -14.75 -7.12
#